data_AF-A0A3C0R4D3-F1
#
_entry.id   AF-A0A3C0R4D3-F1
#
_cell.length_a   1.000
_cell.length_b   1.000
_cell.length_c   1.000
_cell.angle_alpha   90.00
_cell.angle_beta   90.00
_cell.angle_gamma   90.00
#
_symmetry.space_group_name_H-M   'P 1'
#
loop_
_entity.id
_entity.type
_entity.pdbx_description
1 polymer ?
#
loop_
_entity_poly.entity_id
_entity_poly.type
_entity_poly.pdbx_seq_one_letter_code
_entity_poly.pdbx_strand_id
1 'polypeptide(L)' 'MIAGAQTLRIEETFLEPPAISPPPTRHALFIFLIALAALSHLATIGWGDLYGHTEGQYAGAAREMIEVHHWLLPTND' A
#
# COMPACT_ATOMS: atom_id res chain seq x y z
N MET A 1 7.82 -13.70 34.38
CA MET A 1 8.30 -13.51 33.01
C MET A 1 7.93 -12.09 32.61
N ILE A 2 8.90 -11.18 32.46
CA ILE A 2 8.64 -9.79 32.09
C ILE A 2 8.91 -9.70 30.59
N ALA A 3 7.85 -9.57 29.78
CA ALA A 3 8.00 -9.26 28.37
C ALA A 3 8.35 -7.76 28.26
N GLY A 4 9.65 -7.47 28.18
CA GLY A 4 10.12 -6.12 27.90
C GLY A 4 9.75 -5.75 26.47
N ALA A 5 9.02 -4.65 26.30
CA ALA A 5 8.76 -4.06 24.99
C ALA A 5 10.07 -3.47 24.45
N GLN A 6 10.86 -4.28 23.74
CA GLN A 6 11.98 -3.78 22.94
C GLN A 6 11.45 -3.22 21.62
N THR A 7 11.96 -2.07 21.23
CA THR A 7 11.68 -1.46 19.93
C THR A 7 12.51 -2.17 18.88
N LEU A 8 11.87 -3.02 18.06
CA LEU A 8 12.52 -3.70 16.95
C LEU A 8 13.00 -2.66 15.92
N ARG A 9 14.33 -2.56 15.75
CA ARG A 9 14.94 -1.73 14.72
C ARG A 9 14.97 -2.47 13.39
N ILE A 10 14.84 -1.72 12.28
CA ILE A 10 14.83 -2.29 10.93
C ILE A 10 16.19 -2.96 10.63
N GLU A 11 17.27 -2.35 11.09
CA GLU A 11 18.63 -2.85 10.89
C GLU A 11 18.83 -4.22 11.56
N GLU A 12 18.46 -4.34 12.83
CA GLU A 12 18.54 -5.59 13.61
C GLU A 12 17.61 -6.68 13.07
N THR A 13 16.46 -6.29 12.50
CA THR A 13 15.45 -7.24 12.02
C THR A 13 15.79 -7.79 10.64
N PHE A 14 16.33 -6.96 9.73
CA PHE A 14 16.44 -7.28 8.31
C PHE A 14 17.86 -7.25 7.73
N LEU A 15 18.81 -6.54 8.36
CA LEU A 15 20.15 -6.32 7.80
C LEU A 15 21.25 -7.09 8.54
N GLU A 16 21.11 -7.31 9.85
CA GLU A 16 22.11 -8.05 10.63
C GLU A 16 21.93 -9.58 10.52
N PRO A 17 23.05 -10.36 10.53
CA PRO A 17 22.97 -11.81 10.60
C PRO A 17 22.23 -12.23 11.87
N PRO A 18 21.13 -12.99 11.76
CA PRO A 18 20.32 -13.31 12.92
C PRO A 18 21.12 -14.24 13.85
N ALA A 19 21.26 -13.83 15.12
CA ALA A 19 21.94 -14.62 16.15
C ALA A 19 21.26 -15.97 16.42
N ILE A 20 19.96 -16.09 16.08
CA ILE A 20 19.14 -17.28 16.24
C ILE A 20 18.32 -17.46 14.97
N SER A 21 18.16 -18.69 14.49
CA SER A 21 17.28 -18.98 13.35
C SER A 21 15.88 -18.41 13.61
N PRO A 22 15.35 -17.57 12.71
CA PRO A 22 14.05 -16.95 12.94
C PRO A 22 12.96 -18.02 13.03
N PRO A 23 11.94 -17.83 13.89
CA PRO A 23 10.83 -18.77 13.97
C PRO A 23 10.16 -18.88 12.60
N PRO A 24 9.69 -20.08 12.20
CA PRO A 24 9.10 -20.31 10.87
C PRO A 24 7.88 -19.43 10.62
N THR A 25 7.21 -18.98 11.67
CA THR A 25 6.05 -18.08 11.62
C THR A 25 6.39 -16.66 11.17
N ARG A 26 7.65 -16.21 11.24
CA ARG A 26 8.04 -14.83 10.88
C ARG A 26 7.64 -14.48 9.45
N HIS A 27 7.97 -15.34 8.48
CA HIS A 27 7.66 -15.11 7.07
C HIS A 27 6.15 -15.19 6.80
N ALA A 28 5.46 -16.13 7.44
CA ALA A 28 4.01 -16.27 7.33
C ALA A 28 3.28 -15.02 7.84
N LEU A 29 3.69 -14.47 8.99
CA LEU A 29 3.12 -13.24 9.54
C LEU A 29 3.41 -12.03 8.65
N PHE A 30 4.60 -11.92 8.08
CA PHE A 30 4.93 -10.83 7.16
C PHE A 30 4.09 -10.88 5.88
N ILE A 31 3.96 -12.05 5.27
CA ILE A 31 3.08 -12.26 4.10
C ILE A 31 1.63 -11.95 4.46
N PHE A 32 1.17 -12.38 5.63
CA PHE A 32 -0.17 -12.08 6.11
C PHE A 32 -0.42 -10.57 6.26
N LEU A 33 0.55 -9.82 6.80
CA LEU A 33 0.46 -8.37 6.90
C LEU A 33 0.34 -7.71 5.52
N ILE A 34 1.14 -8.14 4.54
CA ILE A 34 1.05 -7.65 3.15
C ILE A 34 -0.33 -7.96 2.57
N ALA A 35 -0.81 -9.20 2.74
CA ALA A 35 -2.11 -9.62 2.25
C ALA A 35 -3.25 -8.80 2.87
N LEU A 36 -3.19 -8.56 4.19
CA LEU A 36 -4.18 -7.74 4.90
C LEU A 36 -4.16 -6.29 4.43
N ALA A 37 -2.99 -5.71 4.20
CA ALA A 37 -2.85 -4.36 3.67
C ALA A 37 -3.44 -4.26 2.24
N ALA A 38 -3.12 -5.21 1.37
CA ALA A 38 -3.66 -5.27 0.01
C ALA A 38 -5.19 -5.43 0.01
N LEU A 39 -5.71 -6.36 0.82
CA LEU A 39 -7.16 -6.57 0.97
C LEU A 39 -7.85 -5.30 1.48
N SER A 40 -7.27 -4.63 2.47
CA SER A 40 -7.83 -3.39 3.02
C SER A 40 -7.88 -2.31 1.95
N HIS A 41 -6.79 -2.08 1.21
CA HIS A 41 -6.77 -1.08 0.14
C HIS A 41 -7.75 -1.40 -0.99
N LEU A 42 -7.82 -2.65 -1.46
CA LEU A 42 -8.74 -3.04 -2.53
C LEU A 42 -10.21 -2.95 -2.10
N ALA A 43 -10.51 -3.30 -0.85
CA ALA A 43 -11.86 -3.20 -0.32
C ALA A 43 -12.34 -1.74 -0.19
N THR A 44 -11.43 -0.78 -0.03
CA THR A 44 -11.76 0.63 0.20
C THR A 44 -11.46 1.56 -0.96
N ILE A 45 -10.85 1.09 -2.07
CA ILE A 45 -10.33 1.96 -3.15
C ILE A 45 -11.40 2.83 -3.83
N GLY A 46 -12.68 2.44 -3.77
CA GLY A 46 -13.82 3.20 -4.29
C GLY A 46 -14.78 3.68 -3.20
N TRP A 47 -14.34 3.71 -1.93
CA TRP A 47 -15.18 4.14 -0.83
C TRP A 47 -15.13 5.67 -0.68
N GLY A 48 -16.24 6.34 -0.99
CA GLY A 48 -16.35 7.80 -1.01
C GLY A 48 -16.72 8.30 -2.41
N ASP A 49 -17.18 9.55 -2.48
CA ASP A 49 -17.51 10.19 -3.76
C ASP A 49 -16.35 11.03 -4.26
N LEU A 50 -16.16 11.08 -5.58
CA LEU A 50 -15.14 11.88 -6.28
C LEU A 50 -15.50 13.38 -6.32
N TYR A 51 -16.40 13.83 -5.45
CA TYR A 51 -16.84 15.23 -5.36
C TYR A 51 -15.73 16.19 -4.87
N GLY A 52 -14.58 15.66 -4.47
CA GLY A 52 -13.36 16.42 -4.20
C GLY A 52 -12.83 17.08 -5.47
N HIS A 53 -12.49 18.38 -5.36
CA HIS A 53 -12.08 19.18 -6.52
C HIS A 53 -10.89 18.58 -7.28
N THR A 54 -9.90 18.02 -6.58
CA THR A 54 -8.69 17.45 -7.19
C THR A 54 -8.89 16.02 -7.68
N GLU A 55 -9.51 15.16 -6.87
CA GLU A 55 -9.67 13.73 -7.18
C GLU A 55 -10.59 13.53 -8.38
N GLY A 56 -11.70 14.28 -8.44
CA GLY A 56 -12.61 14.28 -9.59
C GLY A 56 -11.97 14.82 -10.87
N GLN A 57 -11.12 15.85 -10.78
CA GLN A 57 -10.39 16.39 -11.93
C GLN A 57 -9.42 15.37 -12.52
N TYR A 58 -8.64 14.67 -11.69
CA TYR A 58 -7.72 13.64 -12.18
C TYR A 58 -8.48 12.44 -12.77
N ALA A 59 -9.56 11.99 -12.11
CA ALA A 59 -10.38 10.89 -12.63
C ALA A 59 -11.08 11.27 -13.95
N GLY A 60 -11.58 12.50 -14.05
CA GLY A 60 -12.21 13.04 -15.26
C GLY A 60 -11.24 13.14 -16.43
N ALA A 61 -10.07 13.75 -16.21
CA ALA A 61 -9.03 13.85 -17.23
C ALA A 61 -8.54 12.47 -17.68
N ALA A 62 -8.33 11.54 -16.75
CA ALA A 62 -7.95 10.16 -17.09
C ALA A 62 -9.02 9.45 -17.92
N ARG A 63 -10.31 9.63 -17.59
CA ARG A 63 -11.43 9.09 -18.37
C ARG A 63 -11.43 9.64 -19.80
N GLU A 64 -11.28 10.95 -19.94
CA GLU A 64 -11.27 11.60 -21.26
C GLU A 64 -10.07 11.14 -22.10
N MET A 65 -8.88 11.05 -21.51
CA MET A 65 -7.68 10.55 -22.18
C MET A 65 -7.86 9.12 -22.71
N ILE A 66 -8.59 8.27 -21.98
CA ILE A 66 -8.98 6.92 -22.44
C ILE A 66 -9.95 7.01 -23.63
N GLU A 67 -10.95 7.88 -23.57
CA GLU A 67 -11.95 8.06 -24.62
C GLU A 67 -11.31 8.58 -25.93
N VAL A 68 -10.45 9.59 -25.85
CA VAL A 68 -9.82 10.23 -27.00
C VAL A 68 -8.49 9.58 -27.44
N HIS A 69 -8.01 8.58 -26.69
CA HIS A 69 -6.73 7.88 -26.93
C HIS A 69 -5.51 8.82 -26.97
N HIS A 70 -5.59 9.96 -26.28
CA HIS A 70 -4.50 10.93 -26.16
C HIS A 70 -3.83 10.79 -24.79
N TRP A 71 -2.64 10.20 -24.78
CA TRP A 71 -1.93 9.86 -23.55
C TRP A 71 -0.83 10.85 -23.16
N LEU A 72 -0.46 11.75 -24.09
CA LEU A 72 0.71 12.61 -23.94
C LEU A 72 0.41 13.91 -23.17
N LEU A 73 -0.82 14.42 -23.32
CA LEU A 73 -1.26 15.67 -22.71
C LEU A 73 -2.58 15.40 -21.96
N PRO A 74 -2.73 15.93 -20.73
CA PRO A 74 -4.02 15.90 -20.05
C PRO A 74 -5.07 16.58 -20.90
N THR A 75 -6.16 15.87 -21.15
CA THR A 75 -7.37 16.42 -21.78
C THR A 75 -8.38 16.68 -20.67
N ASN A 76 -8.96 17.87 -20.67
CA ASN A 76 -9.97 18.30 -19.70
C ASN A 76 -10.77 19.44 -20.35
N ASP A 77 -11.63 19.09 -21.30
CA ASP A 77 -12.57 20.02 -21.95
C ASP A 77 -13.82 20.27 -21.09
#